data_AF-A0A8S3YJJ6-F1
#
_entry.id   AF-A0A8S3YJJ6-F1
#
_cell.length_a   1.000
_cell.length_b   1.000
_cell.length_c   1.000
_cell.angle_alpha   90.00
_cell.angle_beta   90.00
_cell.angle_gamma   90.00
#
_symmetry.space_group_name_H-M   'P 1'
#
loop_
_entity.id
_entity.type
_entity.pdbx_description
1 polymer ?
#
loop_
_entity_poly.entity_id
_entity_poly.type
_entity_poly.pdbx_seq_one_letter_code
_entity_poly.pdbx_strand_id
1 'polypeptide(L)'
;MCGFDFDMEFNWIRMPPIDGIRRKTVVDPVPTPTHLGCCLATSKKNFEKLGKYDPGLEIWGCENLELSFKAWMCGSRLEIIPCAHIGHMFKTYLPFKFVGRPDAVRRNCLRVAEVWMDQYKVFYEHRLSGLEVSYLCVSASLYLSLHFCLSECVSMCLFLFFFFFFFFFFWFWFLFPS
;
A
#
# COMPACT_ATOMS: atom_id res chain seq x y z
N MET A 1 -0.91 12.82 4.51
CA MET A 1 -0.64 11.88 3.40
C MET A 1 -1.21 10.52 3.75
N CYS A 2 -1.24 9.59 2.80
CA CYS A 2 -1.83 8.27 2.97
C CYS A 2 -0.78 7.29 3.50
N GLY A 3 -1.09 6.60 4.59
CA GLY A 3 -0.22 5.61 5.23
C GLY A 3 -0.96 4.29 5.48
N PHE A 4 -0.28 3.41 6.22
CA PHE A 4 -0.85 2.18 6.76
C PHE A 4 -0.11 1.80 8.04
N ASP A 5 -0.76 0.99 8.87
CA ASP A 5 -0.13 0.32 10.00
C ASP A 5 0.12 -1.16 9.67
N PHE A 6 0.94 -1.86 10.47
CA PHE A 6 1.25 -3.29 10.26
C PHE A 6 0.04 -4.22 10.42
N ASP A 7 -1.11 -3.66 10.75
CA ASP A 7 -2.38 -4.36 10.74
C ASP A 7 -3.15 -4.31 9.43
N MET A 8 -2.51 -3.78 8.39
CA MET A 8 -3.07 -3.68 7.05
C MET A 8 -4.27 -2.73 6.98
N GLU A 9 -4.40 -1.81 7.94
CA GLU A 9 -5.38 -0.73 7.89
C GLU A 9 -4.77 0.54 7.31
N PHE A 10 -5.58 1.25 6.54
CA PHE A 10 -5.23 2.58 6.04
C PHE A 10 -5.27 3.60 7.18
N ASN A 11 -4.27 4.48 7.23
CA ASN A 11 -4.27 5.61 8.15
C ASN A 11 -3.83 6.91 7.46
N TRP A 12 -4.07 8.02 8.14
CA TRP A 12 -3.57 9.32 7.72
C TRP A 12 -2.31 9.66 8.52
N ILE A 13 -1.19 9.82 7.81
CA ILE A 13 0.08 10.22 8.43
C ILE A 13 0.42 11.66 8.04
N ARG A 14 1.27 12.30 8.85
CA ARG A 14 1.68 13.69 8.65
C ARG A 14 2.38 13.85 7.31
N MET A 15 2.04 14.91 6.57
CA MET A 15 2.74 15.24 5.33
C MET A 15 4.19 15.61 5.64
N PRO A 16 5.18 15.15 4.86
CA PRO A 16 6.53 15.61 5.02
C PRO A 16 6.58 17.12 4.75
N PRO A 17 7.43 17.84 5.46
CA PRO A 17 7.72 19.26 5.23
C PRO A 17 8.39 19.48 3.86
N ILE A 18 8.41 20.73 3.39
CA ILE A 18 9.05 21.11 2.12
C ILE A 18 10.57 21.00 2.33
N ASP A 19 11.24 20.24 1.47
CA ASP A 19 12.68 19.97 1.59
C ASP A 19 13.55 20.89 0.70
N GLY A 20 12.94 21.68 -0.19
CA GLY A 20 13.62 22.57 -1.14
C GLY A 20 14.35 21.85 -2.28
N ILE A 21 14.43 20.51 -2.23
CA ILE A 21 15.17 19.68 -3.19
C ILE A 21 14.17 18.96 -4.10
N ARG A 22 13.34 18.09 -3.53
CA ARG A 22 12.31 17.33 -4.24
C ARG A 22 11.00 18.09 -4.27
N ARG A 23 10.68 18.80 -3.19
CA ARG A 23 9.52 19.67 -3.05
C ARG A 23 9.98 21.10 -2.81
N LYS A 24 9.76 21.98 -3.78
CA LYS A 24 10.10 23.41 -3.76
C LYS A 24 8.91 24.27 -3.32
N THR A 25 7.70 23.84 -3.63
CA THR A 25 6.46 24.58 -3.36
C THR A 25 5.42 23.73 -2.64
N VAL A 26 4.34 24.36 -2.18
CA VAL A 26 3.21 23.66 -1.55
C VAL A 26 2.36 22.86 -2.54
N VAL A 27 2.47 23.16 -3.84
CA VAL A 27 1.67 22.52 -4.89
C VAL A 27 2.41 21.39 -5.61
N ASP A 28 3.68 21.20 -5.31
CA ASP A 28 4.48 20.14 -5.91
C ASP A 28 3.96 18.75 -5.49
N PRO A 29 4.04 17.73 -6.37
CA PRO A 29 3.64 16.36 -6.05
C PRO A 29 4.29 15.84 -4.77
N VAL A 30 3.49 15.16 -3.94
CA VAL A 30 3.95 14.61 -2.66
C VAL A 30 3.97 13.09 -2.74
N PRO A 31 5.16 12.44 -2.70
CA PRO A 31 5.25 10.99 -2.60
C PRO A 31 4.49 10.48 -1.38
N THR A 32 3.72 9.40 -1.56
CA THR A 32 2.88 8.83 -0.50
C THR A 32 3.07 7.31 -0.41
N PRO A 33 3.22 6.73 0.80
CA PRO A 33 3.39 5.29 0.95
C PRO A 33 2.22 4.47 0.39
N THR A 34 0.99 4.96 0.60
CA THR A 34 -0.24 4.29 0.14
C THR A 34 -1.19 5.25 -0.56
N HIS A 35 -2.34 4.76 -1.04
CA HIS A 35 -3.45 5.59 -1.53
C HIS A 35 -4.80 5.23 -0.86
N LEU A 36 -5.78 6.11 -1.05
CA LEU A 36 -7.15 6.04 -0.52
C LEU A 36 -8.06 4.99 -1.16
N GLY A 37 -7.56 4.21 -2.13
CA GLY A 37 -8.39 3.36 -2.99
C GLY A 37 -9.09 4.17 -4.08
N CYS A 38 -10.21 4.80 -3.75
CA CYS A 38 -11.20 5.35 -4.70
C CYS A 38 -10.76 6.58 -5.51
N CYS A 39 -9.79 7.36 -5.03
CA CYS A 39 -9.31 8.57 -5.69
C CYS A 39 -7.89 8.33 -6.23
N LEU A 40 -7.79 7.69 -7.41
CA LEU A 40 -6.53 7.36 -8.07
C LEU A 40 -6.64 7.60 -9.58
N ALA A 41 -5.58 8.14 -10.16
CA ALA A 41 -5.41 8.23 -11.61
C ALA A 41 -4.11 7.54 -12.02
N THR A 42 -4.17 6.67 -13.03
CA THR A 42 -3.01 5.98 -13.61
C THR A 42 -3.25 5.77 -15.09
N SER A 43 -2.19 5.73 -15.89
CA SER A 43 -2.33 5.40 -17.31
C SER A 43 -2.70 3.92 -17.48
N LYS A 44 -3.47 3.59 -18.51
CA LYS A 44 -3.82 2.20 -18.84
C LYS A 44 -2.58 1.31 -18.97
N LYS A 45 -1.56 1.80 -19.67
CA LYS A 45 -0.28 1.11 -19.86
C LYS A 45 0.40 0.81 -18.53
N ASN A 46 0.40 1.78 -17.60
CA ASN A 46 1.00 1.58 -16.27
C ASN A 46 0.21 0.57 -15.44
N PHE A 47 -1.12 0.66 -15.44
CA PHE A 47 -1.97 -0.30 -14.73
C PHE A 47 -1.83 -1.74 -15.26
N GLU A 48 -1.72 -1.90 -16.58
CA GLU A 48 -1.45 -3.19 -17.20
C GLU A 48 -0.04 -3.70 -16.89
N LYS A 49 0.98 -2.84 -16.89
CA LYS A 49 2.36 -3.18 -16.50
C LYS A 49 2.42 -3.70 -15.05
N LEU A 50 1.68 -3.08 -14.13
CA LEU A 50 1.60 -3.50 -12.73
C LEU A 50 0.80 -4.78 -12.51
N GLY A 51 0.25 -5.39 -13.58
CA GLY A 51 -0.54 -6.62 -13.47
C GLY A 51 -1.96 -6.40 -12.94
N LYS A 52 -2.50 -5.18 -13.07
CA LYS A 52 -3.86 -4.81 -12.60
C LYS A 52 -4.04 -5.12 -11.10
N TYR A 53 -5.28 -5.21 -10.62
CA TYR A 53 -5.57 -5.73 -9.28
C TYR A 53 -5.46 -7.27 -9.25
N ASP A 54 -5.09 -7.82 -8.10
CA ASP A 54 -5.20 -9.26 -7.85
C ASP A 54 -6.67 -9.72 -8.00
N PRO A 55 -6.99 -10.60 -8.97
CA PRO A 55 -8.36 -11.06 -9.21
C PRO A 55 -8.92 -11.93 -8.07
N GLY A 56 -8.08 -12.37 -7.13
CA GLY A 56 -8.50 -13.11 -5.93
C GLY A 56 -8.90 -12.23 -4.76
N LEU A 57 -8.82 -10.90 -4.88
CA LEU A 57 -9.38 -9.96 -3.90
C LEU A 57 -10.91 -9.93 -4.03
N GLU A 58 -11.59 -10.11 -2.90
CA GLU A 58 -13.05 -10.24 -2.86
C GLU A 58 -13.70 -9.01 -2.22
N ILE A 59 -14.78 -8.52 -2.83
CA ILE A 59 -15.70 -7.47 -2.31
C ILE A 59 -15.03 -6.12 -2.04
N TRP A 60 -14.25 -6.01 -0.97
CA TRP A 60 -13.60 -4.77 -0.51
C TRP A 60 -12.49 -5.07 0.50
N GLY A 61 -11.44 -4.25 0.51
CA GLY A 61 -10.41 -4.23 1.55
C GLY A 61 -9.04 -4.65 1.04
N CYS A 62 -8.01 -3.91 1.47
CA CYS A 62 -6.59 -4.14 1.17
C CYS A 62 -6.16 -4.03 -0.31
N GLU A 63 -7.07 -3.74 -1.24
CA GLU A 63 -6.72 -3.49 -2.65
C GLU A 63 -5.89 -2.22 -2.83
N ASN A 64 -6.11 -1.22 -1.98
CA ASN A 64 -5.34 0.01 -1.97
C ASN A 64 -3.89 -0.23 -1.54
N LEU A 65 -3.65 -1.10 -0.55
CA LEU A 65 -2.31 -1.48 -0.13
C LEU A 65 -1.59 -2.30 -1.21
N GLU A 66 -2.30 -3.26 -1.80
CA GLU A 66 -1.80 -4.10 -2.88
C GLU A 66 -1.23 -3.30 -4.04
N LEU A 67 -2.03 -2.36 -4.57
CA LEU A 67 -1.61 -1.53 -5.70
C LEU A 67 -0.52 -0.53 -5.30
N SER A 68 -0.53 -0.06 -4.05
CA SER A 68 0.53 0.81 -3.51
C SER A 68 1.88 0.10 -3.46
N PHE A 69 1.90 -1.13 -2.93
CA PHE A 69 3.11 -1.95 -2.87
C PHE A 69 3.61 -2.30 -4.27
N LYS A 70 2.72 -2.73 -5.16
CA LYS A 70 3.05 -2.91 -6.59
C LYS A 70 3.70 -1.67 -7.19
N ALA A 71 3.09 -0.51 -7.00
CA ALA A 71 3.59 0.73 -7.60
C ALA A 71 5.01 1.03 -7.11
N TRP A 72 5.25 1.03 -5.80
CA TRP A 72 6.56 1.36 -5.24
C TRP A 72 7.61 0.31 -5.50
N MET A 73 7.26 -0.96 -5.28
CA MET A 73 8.22 -2.06 -5.34
C MET A 73 8.61 -2.34 -6.78
N CYS A 74 7.71 -2.14 -7.75
CA CYS A 74 7.93 -2.49 -9.16
C CYS A 74 8.20 -1.27 -10.08
N GLY A 75 8.72 -0.18 -9.50
CA GLY A 75 9.30 0.94 -10.27
C GLY A 75 8.31 1.98 -10.81
N SER A 76 7.07 2.01 -10.33
CA SER A 76 6.17 3.15 -10.50
C SER A 76 6.33 4.15 -9.34
N ARG A 77 5.58 5.25 -9.39
CA ARG A 77 5.49 6.22 -8.29
C ARG A 77 4.04 6.40 -7.87
N LEU A 78 3.85 6.71 -6.59
CA LEU A 78 2.55 7.04 -6.03
C LEU A 78 2.64 8.43 -5.38
N GLU A 79 1.84 9.36 -5.89
CA GLU A 79 1.95 10.77 -5.52
C GLU A 79 0.56 11.36 -5.25
N ILE A 80 0.47 12.20 -4.23
CA ILE A 80 -0.67 13.09 -4.01
C ILE A 80 -0.39 14.38 -4.78
N ILE A 81 -1.34 14.81 -5.60
CA ILE A 81 -1.25 16.05 -6.38
C ILE A 81 -2.07 17.13 -5.66
N PRO A 82 -1.45 18.10 -4.97
CA PRO A 82 -2.18 19.09 -4.17
C PRO A 82 -3.16 19.95 -4.98
N CYS A 83 -2.93 20.14 -6.28
CA CYS A 83 -3.83 20.90 -7.15
C CYS A 83 -5.12 20.13 -7.52
N ALA A 84 -5.13 18.81 -7.40
CA ALA A 84 -6.25 17.97 -7.80
C ALA A 84 -7.16 17.69 -6.58
N HIS A 85 -8.30 18.37 -6.53
CA HIS A 85 -9.25 18.25 -5.42
C HIS A 85 -10.45 17.39 -5.82
N ILE A 86 -10.69 16.33 -5.05
CA ILE A 86 -11.86 15.45 -5.19
C ILE A 86 -12.53 15.34 -3.82
N GLY A 87 -13.81 15.71 -3.73
CA GLY A 87 -14.59 15.54 -2.51
C GLY A 87 -15.02 14.08 -2.34
N HIS A 88 -14.74 13.50 -1.16
CA HIS A 88 -15.20 12.17 -0.78
C HIS A 88 -16.04 12.26 0.50
N MET A 89 -17.26 11.72 0.48
CA MET A 89 -18.12 11.65 1.67
C MET A 89 -17.81 10.38 2.46
N PHE A 90 -16.98 10.52 3.51
CA PHE A 90 -16.65 9.40 4.39
C PHE A 90 -17.88 8.94 5.17
N LYS A 91 -18.16 7.63 5.10
CA LYS A 91 -19.21 6.99 5.90
C LYS A 91 -18.60 6.40 7.16
N THR A 92 -19.37 6.38 8.24
CA THR A 92 -18.98 5.74 9.51
C THR A 92 -19.20 4.22 9.51
N TYR A 93 -19.89 3.68 8.50
CA TYR A 93 -20.17 2.26 8.35
C TYR A 93 -20.16 1.84 6.87
N LEU A 94 -19.92 0.55 6.61
CA LEU A 94 -20.01 -0.03 5.27
C LEU A 94 -21.48 -0.17 4.85
N PRO A 95 -21.89 0.38 3.68
CA PRO A 95 -23.29 0.38 3.26
C PRO A 95 -23.78 -0.98 2.73
N PHE A 96 -22.91 -1.99 2.69
CA PHE A 96 -23.20 -3.34 2.20
C PHE A 96 -22.78 -4.39 3.23
N LYS A 97 -23.33 -5.60 3.09
CA LYS A 97 -23.02 -6.75 3.95
C LYS A 97 -22.14 -7.74 3.19
N PHE A 98 -21.22 -8.39 3.90
CA PHE A 98 -20.37 -9.46 3.37
C PHE A 98 -21.12 -10.80 3.32
N VAL A 99 -22.22 -10.86 2.57
CA VAL A 99 -23.08 -12.06 2.48
C VAL A 99 -22.29 -13.23 1.89
N GLY A 100 -22.18 -14.32 2.65
CA GLY A 100 -21.45 -15.54 2.22
C GLY A 100 -19.92 -15.44 2.27
N ARG A 101 -19.36 -14.29 2.68
CA ARG A 101 -17.91 -14.02 2.75
C ARG A 101 -17.55 -13.08 3.93
N PRO A 102 -17.94 -13.41 5.18
CA PRO A 102 -17.74 -12.52 6.33
C PRO A 102 -16.26 -12.12 6.57
N ASP A 103 -15.32 -12.99 6.19
CA ASP A 103 -13.89 -12.78 6.35
C ASP A 103 -13.18 -12.20 5.09
N ALA A 104 -13.92 -11.65 4.12
CA ALA A 104 -13.36 -11.17 2.85
C ALA A 104 -12.20 -10.18 3.04
N VAL A 105 -12.36 -9.18 3.91
CA VAL A 105 -11.33 -8.17 4.19
C VAL A 105 -10.06 -8.84 4.73
N ARG A 106 -10.21 -9.72 5.72
CA ARG A 106 -9.11 -10.44 6.34
C ARG A 106 -8.36 -11.32 5.35
N ARG A 107 -9.11 -12.04 4.51
CA ARG A 107 -8.56 -12.85 3.42
C ARG A 107 -7.78 -11.99 2.43
N ASN A 108 -8.32 -10.85 2.01
CA ASN A 108 -7.64 -9.94 1.10
C ASN A 108 -6.32 -9.45 1.68
N CYS A 109 -6.34 -8.97 2.94
CA CYS A 109 -5.13 -8.49 3.60
C CYS A 109 -4.08 -9.59 3.80
N LEU A 110 -4.50 -10.82 4.12
CA LEU A 110 -3.61 -12.00 4.17
C LEU A 110 -2.94 -12.26 2.83
N ARG A 111 -3.69 -12.22 1.72
CA ARG A 111 -3.13 -12.39 0.37
C ARG A 111 -2.09 -11.32 0.05
N VAL A 112 -2.39 -10.07 0.38
CA VAL A 112 -1.47 -8.95 0.15
C VAL A 112 -0.23 -9.08 1.01
N ALA A 113 -0.39 -9.46 2.29
CA ALA A 113 0.72 -9.67 3.20
C ALA A 113 1.64 -10.80 2.73
N GLU A 114 1.07 -11.92 2.29
CA GLU A 114 1.83 -13.08 1.80
C GLU A 114 2.69 -12.74 0.58
N VAL A 115 2.17 -11.90 -0.33
CA VAL A 115 2.87 -11.54 -1.57
C VAL A 115 3.88 -10.42 -1.37
N TRP A 116 3.55 -9.40 -0.57
CA TRP A 116 4.29 -8.13 -0.58
C TRP A 116 5.02 -7.80 0.72
N MET A 117 4.69 -8.42 1.86
CA MET A 117 5.27 -8.00 3.15
C MET A 117 6.55 -8.75 3.54
N ASP A 118 7.03 -9.70 2.73
CA ASP A 118 8.20 -10.53 3.07
C ASP A 118 8.10 -11.08 4.52
N GLN A 119 9.20 -10.99 5.29
CA GLN A 119 9.26 -11.33 6.71
C GLN A 119 8.42 -10.44 7.63
N TYR A 120 7.96 -9.28 7.16
CA TYR A 120 7.15 -8.34 7.97
C TYR A 120 5.69 -8.79 8.09
N LYS A 121 5.25 -9.78 7.31
CA LYS A 121 3.88 -10.35 7.41
C LYS A 121 3.58 -10.90 8.81
N VAL A 122 4.60 -11.31 9.55
CA VAL A 122 4.48 -11.81 10.93
C VAL A 122 3.74 -10.83 11.84
N PHE A 123 3.90 -9.51 11.64
CA PHE A 123 3.21 -8.50 12.43
C PHE A 123 1.69 -8.52 12.21
N TYR A 124 1.27 -8.80 10.98
CA TYR A 124 -0.14 -8.99 10.66
C TYR A 124 -0.64 -10.36 11.16
N GLU A 125 0.13 -11.42 10.92
CA GLU A 125 -0.21 -12.80 11.31
C GLU A 125 -0.39 -12.96 12.83
N HIS A 126 0.43 -12.31 13.65
CA HIS A 126 0.31 -12.35 15.11
C HIS A 126 -1.03 -11.80 15.63
N ARG A 127 -1.70 -10.92 14.87
CA ARG A 127 -3.05 -10.42 15.19
C ARG A 127 -4.13 -11.47 14.89
N LEU A 128 -3.82 -12.50 14.09
CA LEU A 128 -4.80 -13.48 13.61
C LEU A 128 -5.07 -14.64 14.60
N SER A 129 -4.70 -14.49 15.87
CA SER A 129 -4.81 -15.54 16.89
C SER A 129 -6.16 -16.28 16.85
N GLY A 130 -6.08 -17.60 16.61
CA GLY A 130 -7.21 -18.52 16.79
C GLY A 130 -7.98 -18.98 15.54
N LEU A 131 -7.54 -18.69 14.32
CA LEU A 131 -8.15 -19.26 13.11
C LEU A 131 -7.17 -20.11 12.33
N GLU A 132 -7.62 -21.31 11.96
CA GLU A 132 -6.84 -22.23 11.15
C GLU A 132 -6.33 -21.51 9.90
N VAL A 133 -5.03 -21.65 9.72
CA VAL A 133 -4.19 -21.23 8.60
C VAL A 133 -4.57 -22.01 7.32
N SER A 134 -5.81 -22.49 7.19
CA SER A 134 -6.34 -23.17 6.00
C SER A 134 -6.55 -22.22 4.82
N TYR A 135 -6.46 -20.90 5.05
CA TYR A 135 -6.45 -19.86 4.01
C TYR A 135 -5.07 -19.66 3.35
N LEU A 136 -4.00 -20.32 3.82
CA LEU A 136 -2.67 -20.26 3.22
C LEU A 136 -2.54 -20.98 1.87
N CYS A 137 -3.61 -21.61 1.35
CA CYS A 137 -3.64 -21.97 -0.06
C CYS A 137 -3.84 -20.70 -0.92
N VAL A 138 -2.92 -19.75 -0.79
CA VAL A 138 -2.55 -18.81 -1.84
C VAL A 138 -1.92 -19.68 -2.93
N SER A 139 -2.77 -20.44 -3.64
CA SER A 139 -2.37 -21.55 -4.49
C SER A 139 -1.23 -21.16 -5.42
N ALA A 140 -0.42 -22.15 -5.81
CA ALA A 140 0.66 -22.07 -6.80
C ALA A 140 0.33 -21.25 -8.09
N SER A 141 -0.95 -20.97 -8.36
CA SER A 141 -1.42 -20.04 -9.41
C SER A 141 -1.07 -18.56 -9.16
N LEU A 142 -0.97 -18.08 -7.91
CA LEU A 142 -0.38 -16.75 -7.62
C LEU A 142 1.10 -16.76 -7.96
N TYR A 143 1.83 -17.79 -7.55
CA TYR A 143 3.27 -17.90 -7.77
C TYR A 143 3.61 -17.83 -9.26
N LEU A 144 2.90 -18.55 -10.14
CA LEU A 144 3.18 -18.57 -11.58
C LEU A 144 2.87 -17.23 -12.29
N SER A 145 1.84 -16.52 -11.86
CA SER A 145 1.40 -15.25 -12.51
C SER A 145 2.18 -14.04 -11.98
N LEU A 146 2.63 -14.08 -10.72
CA LEU A 146 3.41 -13.01 -10.08
C LEU A 146 4.92 -13.13 -10.32
N HIS A 147 5.49 -14.32 -10.58
CA HIS A 147 6.94 -14.47 -10.76
C HIS A 147 7.52 -13.62 -11.90
N PHE A 148 6.72 -13.34 -12.93
CA PHE A 148 7.15 -12.52 -14.08
C PHE A 148 7.06 -11.01 -13.78
N CYS A 149 6.19 -10.60 -12.85
CA CYS A 149 6.08 -9.20 -12.43
C CYS A 149 7.04 -8.88 -11.28
N LEU A 150 7.28 -9.84 -10.37
CA LEU A 150 8.09 -9.68 -9.15
C LEU A 150 9.61 -9.68 -9.41
N SER A 151 10.09 -10.21 -10.54
CA SER A 151 11.54 -10.32 -10.79
C SER A 151 12.27 -8.97 -10.83
N GLU A 152 11.55 -7.87 -11.07
CA GLU A 152 12.09 -6.51 -11.06
C GLU A 152 11.67 -5.71 -9.82
N CYS A 153 10.91 -6.31 -8.89
CA CYS A 153 10.40 -5.60 -7.73
C CYS A 153 11.38 -5.64 -6.56
N VAL A 154 11.52 -4.53 -5.84
CA VAL A 154 12.32 -4.44 -4.61
C VAL A 154 11.56 -5.01 -3.40
N SER A 155 12.28 -5.35 -2.33
CA SER A 155 11.70 -5.92 -1.10
C SER A 155 10.93 -4.91 -0.24
N MET A 156 10.05 -5.41 0.64
CA MET A 156 9.34 -4.60 1.64
C MET A 156 10.32 -3.85 2.55
N CYS A 157 11.48 -4.44 2.83
CA CYS A 157 12.54 -3.79 3.59
C CYS A 157 13.00 -2.48 2.92
N LEU A 158 13.23 -2.50 1.60
CA LEU A 158 13.64 -1.29 0.85
C LEU A 158 12.51 -0.26 0.78
N PHE A 159 11.26 -0.71 0.62
CA PHE A 159 10.09 0.16 0.69
C PHE A 159 10.00 0.88 2.04
N LEU A 160 10.11 0.14 3.15
CA LEU A 160 10.07 0.70 4.49
C LEU A 160 11.25 1.64 4.76
N PHE A 161 12.45 1.30 4.29
CA PHE A 161 13.61 2.16 4.41
C PHE A 161 13.39 3.50 3.72
N PHE A 162 12.86 3.50 2.49
CA PHE A 162 12.61 4.72 1.74
C PHE A 162 11.60 5.64 2.46
N PHE A 163 10.50 5.11 2.98
CA PHE A 163 9.42 5.93 3.56
C PHE A 163 9.55 6.24 5.05
N PHE A 164 10.04 5.30 5.84
CA PHE A 164 9.98 5.40 7.30
C PHE A 164 11.34 5.66 7.94
N PHE A 165 12.44 5.35 7.26
CA PHE A 165 13.80 5.62 7.78
C PHE A 165 14.46 6.80 7.08
N PHE A 166 14.44 6.86 5.74
CA PHE A 166 15.14 7.89 4.99
C PHE A 166 14.47 9.27 5.13
N PHE A 167 13.13 9.35 5.06
CA PHE A 167 12.42 10.61 5.31
C PHE A 167 12.51 11.08 6.78
N PHE A 168 12.76 10.20 7.74
CA PHE A 168 12.89 10.56 9.15
C PHE A 168 14.33 11.00 9.50
N PHE A 169 15.34 10.26 9.05
CA PHE A 169 16.75 10.54 9.37
C PHE A 169 17.35 11.71 8.60
N PHE A 170 17.01 11.88 7.32
CA PHE A 170 17.51 13.04 6.56
C PHE A 170 16.97 14.36 7.13
N TRP A 171 15.80 14.32 7.79
CA TRP A 171 15.21 15.48 8.44
C TRP A 171 15.81 15.76 9.82
N PHE A 172 16.17 14.73 10.59
CA PHE A 172 16.81 14.91 11.89
C PHE A 172 18.24 15.47 11.77
N TRP A 173 18.98 15.12 10.72
CA TRP A 173 20.34 15.62 10.52
C TRP A 173 20.38 17.08 10.02
N PHE A 174 19.41 17.52 9.22
CA PHE A 174 19.35 18.92 8.75
C PHE A 174 18.80 19.93 9.78
N LEU A 175 18.23 19.46 10.90
CA LEU A 175 17.70 20.31 11.98
C LEU A 175 18.69 20.59 13.13
N PHE A 176 19.89 19.99 13.10
CA PHE A 176 21.00 20.33 13.98
C PHE A 176 22.27 20.55 13.16
N PRO A 177 22.51 21.77 12.65
CA PRO A 177 23.85 22.13 12.23
C PRO A 177 24.71 22.23 13.49
N SER A 178 25.74 21.41 13.56
CA SER A 178 26.88 21.62 14.48
C SER A 178 27.52 22.99 14.24
#